data_AF-A0A5J4P7L1-F1
#
_entry.id   AF-A0A5J4P7L1-F1
#
_cell.length_a   1.000
_cell.length_b   1.000
_cell.length_c   1.000
_cell.angle_alpha   90.00
_cell.angle_beta   90.00
_cell.angle_gamma   90.00
#
_symmetry.space_group_name_H-M   'P 1'
#
loop_
_entity.id
_entity.type
_entity.pdbx_description
1 polymer ?
#
loop_
_entity_poly.entity_id
_entity_poly.type
_entity_poly.pdbx_seq_one_letter_code
_entity_poly.pdbx_strand_id
1 'polypeptide(L)'
;MPGRGIKDFRLIDKQISLEGDMLVKVDRTSMLTSLECRAPFLTKDLWNFTNQLPDDFLIKKTNKKYILKKAFESYFPSHFFDKSNQGFGVPVGDWLRSSLKNELLSYTKYTPLIS
;
A
#
# COMPACT_ATOMS: atom_id res chain seq x y z
N MET A 1 -0.92 -1.42 27.76
CA MET A 1 -2.28 -1.60 27.16
C MET A 1 -2.41 -3.07 26.77
N PRO A 2 -3.52 -3.76 27.06
CA PRO A 2 -3.69 -5.15 26.65
C PRO A 2 -3.46 -5.27 25.13
N GLY A 3 -2.75 -6.32 24.74
CA GLY A 3 -1.87 -6.35 23.57
C GLY A 3 -2.59 -6.18 22.23
N ARG A 4 -2.14 -5.17 21.45
CA ARG A 4 -2.53 -5.04 20.04
C ARG A 4 -1.68 -5.98 19.20
N GLY A 5 -2.30 -7.02 18.64
CA GLY A 5 -1.66 -7.99 17.77
C GLY A 5 -1.60 -7.51 16.32
N ILE A 6 -0.98 -8.29 15.43
CA ILE A 6 -0.94 -7.95 13.99
C ILE A 6 -2.34 -7.81 13.38
N LYS A 7 -3.31 -8.56 13.91
CA LYS A 7 -4.69 -8.59 13.42
C LYS A 7 -5.40 -7.26 13.65
N ASP A 8 -5.10 -6.57 14.75
CA ASP A 8 -5.67 -5.25 15.05
C ASP A 8 -5.16 -4.20 14.06
N PHE A 9 -3.86 -4.22 13.76
CA PHE A 9 -3.29 -3.34 12.73
C PHE A 9 -3.89 -3.59 11.35
N ARG A 10 -4.13 -4.86 10.99
CA ARG A 10 -4.78 -5.22 9.72
C ARG A 10 -6.23 -4.72 9.64
N LEU A 11 -6.97 -4.75 10.75
CA LEU A 11 -8.33 -4.22 10.80
C LEU A 11 -8.37 -2.71 10.56
N ILE A 12 -7.46 -1.98 11.21
CA ILE A 12 -7.31 -0.53 11.01
C ILE A 12 -6.92 -0.22 9.55
N ASP A 13 -5.92 -0.93 9.03
CA ASP A 13 -5.43 -0.74 7.65
C ASP A 13 -6.53 -0.97 6.61
N LYS A 14 -7.39 -1.99 6.82
CA LYS A 14 -8.55 -2.23 5.97
C LYS A 14 -9.47 -1.01 5.87
N GLN A 15 -9.76 -0.34 6.98
CA GLN A 15 -10.67 0.81 6.98
C GLN A 15 -10.00 2.08 6.48
N ILE A 16 -8.76 2.35 6.88
CA ILE A 16 -8.10 3.62 6.59
C ILE A 16 -7.41 3.60 5.23
N SER A 17 -6.57 2.60 4.97
CA SER A 17 -5.73 2.55 3.78
C SER A 17 -6.48 1.99 2.59
N LEU A 18 -7.19 0.88 2.79
CA LEU A 18 -7.84 0.19 1.69
C LEU A 18 -9.14 0.90 1.28
N GLU A 19 -10.11 1.00 2.20
CA GLU A 19 -11.39 1.68 1.94
C GLU A 19 -11.22 3.20 1.80
N GLY A 20 -10.39 3.82 2.64
CA GLY A 20 -10.22 5.28 2.69
C GLY A 20 -9.30 5.89 1.63
N ASP A 21 -8.47 5.10 0.94
CA ASP A 21 -7.52 5.64 -0.04
C ASP A 21 -7.42 4.80 -1.32
N MET A 22 -6.99 3.54 -1.20
CA MET A 22 -6.54 2.76 -2.35
C MET A 22 -7.68 2.36 -3.30
N LEU A 23 -8.80 1.84 -2.76
CA LEU A 23 -9.91 1.37 -3.60
C LEU A 23 -10.61 2.52 -4.33
N VAL A 24 -10.80 3.66 -3.67
CA VAL A 24 -11.47 4.83 -4.26
C VAL A 24 -10.70 5.37 -5.47
N LYS A 25 -9.36 5.43 -5.37
CA LYS A 25 -8.50 5.87 -6.47
C LYS A 25 -8.60 4.93 -7.67
N VAL A 26 -8.46 3.62 -7.44
CA VAL A 26 -8.51 2.61 -8.51
C VAL A 26 -9.88 2.61 -9.18
N ASP A 27 -10.95 2.61 -8.39
CA ASP A 27 -12.34 2.60 -8.88
C ASP A 27 -12.61 3.79 -9.81
N ARG A 28 -12.36 5.01 -9.32
CA ARG A 28 -12.57 6.25 -10.10
C ARG A 28 -11.74 6.29 -11.37
N THR A 29 -10.44 5.95 -11.32
CA THR A 29 -9.58 5.97 -12.51
C THR A 29 -9.99 4.90 -13.53
N SER A 30 -10.40 3.72 -13.07
CA SER A 30 -10.86 2.64 -13.95
C SER A 30 -12.18 3.01 -14.64
N MET A 31 -13.15 3.58 -13.92
CA MET A 31 -14.41 4.05 -14.48
C MET A 31 -14.21 5.19 -15.50
N LEU A 32 -13.30 6.13 -15.23
CA LEU A 32 -12.96 7.21 -16.17
C LEU A 32 -12.44 6.69 -17.52
N THR A 33 -11.90 5.47 -17.54
CA THR A 33 -11.36 4.82 -18.75
C THR A 33 -12.21 3.64 -19.22
N SER A 34 -13.41 3.46 -18.64
CA SER A 34 -14.30 2.32 -18.92
C SER A 34 -13.63 0.94 -18.76
N LEU A 35 -12.65 0.84 -17.86
CA LEU A 35 -12.00 -0.40 -17.49
C LEU A 35 -12.58 -0.94 -16.19
N GLU A 36 -12.76 -2.26 -16.13
CA GLU A 36 -13.14 -2.94 -14.90
C GLU A 36 -11.89 -3.46 -14.17
N CYS A 37 -11.62 -2.95 -12.98
CA CYS A 37 -10.52 -3.42 -12.14
C CYS A 37 -11.01 -4.47 -11.13
N ARG A 38 -10.32 -5.61 -11.05
CA ARG A 38 -10.60 -6.69 -10.08
C ARG A 38 -9.44 -6.79 -9.08
N ALA A 39 -9.77 -7.11 -7.83
CA ALA A 39 -8.80 -7.33 -6.75
C ALA A 39 -8.90 -8.76 -6.20
N PRO A 40 -8.24 -9.76 -6.83
CA PRO A 40 -8.39 -11.19 -6.47
C PRO A 40 -7.99 -11.54 -5.03
N PHE A 41 -7.11 -10.75 -4.43
CA PHE A 41 -6.68 -10.94 -3.04
C PHE A 41 -7.64 -10.31 -2.01
N LEU A 42 -8.60 -9.49 -2.46
CA LEU A 42 -9.59 -8.85 -1.60
C LEU A 42 -10.89 -9.66 -1.53
N THR A 43 -10.77 -10.94 -1.18
CA THR A 43 -11.92 -11.82 -1.01
C THR A 43 -12.21 -12.06 0.47
N LYS A 44 -13.50 -12.22 0.80
CA LYS A 44 -13.93 -12.52 2.16
C LYS A 44 -13.35 -13.85 2.67
N ASP A 45 -13.25 -14.84 1.79
CA ASP A 45 -12.72 -16.16 2.14
C ASP A 45 -11.24 -16.09 2.51
N LEU A 46 -10.43 -15.39 1.71
CA LEU A 46 -9.01 -15.21 2.03
C LEU A 46 -8.82 -14.36 3.30
N TRP A 47 -9.65 -13.33 3.50
CA TRP A 47 -9.65 -12.55 4.73
C TRP A 47 -9.94 -13.42 5.96
N ASN A 48 -10.99 -14.25 5.91
CA ASN A 48 -11.37 -15.12 7.02
C ASN A 48 -10.29 -16.18 7.30
N PHE A 49 -9.81 -16.85 6.25
CA PHE A 49 -8.74 -17.84 6.35
C PHE A 49 -7.48 -17.25 7.00
N THR A 50 -7.01 -16.11 6.52
CA THR A 50 -5.78 -15.48 7.04
C THR A 50 -5.93 -14.91 8.45
N ASN A 51 -7.15 -14.75 8.98
CA ASN A 51 -7.38 -14.38 10.37
C ASN A 51 -7.37 -15.57 11.34
N GLN A 52 -7.50 -16.80 10.83
CA GLN A 52 -7.38 -18.02 11.63
C GLN A 52 -5.93 -18.47 11.79
N LEU A 53 -5.03 -18.01 10.92
CA LEU A 53 -3.61 -18.37 10.97
C LEU A 53 -2.89 -17.74 12.18
N PRO A 54 -1.84 -18.41 12.71
CA PRO A 54 -0.85 -17.78 13.57
C PRO A 54 -0.13 -16.64 12.86
N ASP A 55 0.23 -15.61 13.62
CA ASP A 55 0.83 -14.37 13.08
C ASP A 55 2.14 -14.63 12.32
N ASP A 56 2.90 -15.65 12.71
CA ASP A 56 4.15 -16.08 12.06
C ASP A 56 3.99 -16.53 10.61
N PHE A 57 2.77 -16.91 10.18
CA PHE A 57 2.50 -17.20 8.77
C PHE A 57 2.38 -15.90 7.95
N LEU A 58 1.95 -14.81 8.56
CA LEU A 58 1.78 -13.52 7.89
C LEU A 58 3.11 -12.75 7.85
N ILE A 59 3.80 -12.69 8.98
CA ILE A 59 5.11 -12.06 9.16
C ILE A 59 6.02 -13.00 9.95
N LYS A 60 7.13 -13.42 9.34
CA LYS A 60 8.13 -14.27 10.00
C LYS A 60 9.44 -13.52 10.14
N LYS A 61 9.79 -13.11 11.37
CA LYS A 61 10.93 -12.21 11.64
C LYS A 61 10.83 -10.93 10.80
N THR A 62 11.77 -10.68 9.89
CA THR A 62 11.77 -9.54 8.95
C THR A 62 11.03 -9.84 7.65
N ASN A 63 10.63 -11.10 7.42
CA ASN A 63 9.98 -11.51 6.18
C ASN A 63 8.47 -11.25 6.23
N LYS A 64 8.07 -10.13 5.65
CA LYS A 64 6.66 -9.76 5.41
C LYS A 64 6.09 -10.60 4.26
N LYS A 65 4.78 -10.87 4.30
CA LYS A 65 4.07 -11.68 3.28
C LYS A 65 4.60 -13.12 3.22
N TYR A 66 4.97 -13.71 4.36
CA TYR A 66 5.70 -14.99 4.39
C TYR A 66 4.93 -16.13 3.70
N ILE A 67 3.68 -16.38 4.12
CA ILE A 67 2.83 -17.41 3.50
C ILE A 67 2.58 -17.16 2.01
N LEU A 68 2.43 -15.89 1.60
CA LEU A 68 2.20 -15.54 0.20
C LEU A 68 3.43 -15.86 -0.65
N LYS A 69 4.64 -15.47 -0.19
CA LYS A 69 5.89 -15.80 -0.90
C LYS A 69 6.08 -17.30 -1.01
N LYS A 70 5.79 -18.05 0.06
CA LYS A 70 5.92 -19.51 0.07
C LYS A 70 4.91 -20.20 -0.85
N ALA A 71 3.66 -19.74 -0.88
CA ALA A 71 2.63 -20.29 -1.75
C ALA A 71 2.95 -20.15 -3.25
N PHE A 72 3.71 -19.13 -3.63
CA PHE A 72 4.07 -18.86 -5.02
C PHE A 72 5.54 -19.14 -5.35
N GLU A 73 6.31 -19.73 -4.44
CA GLU A 73 7.77 -19.89 -4.59
C GLU A 73 8.16 -20.65 -5.87
N SER A 74 7.37 -21.65 -6.28
CA SER A 74 7.60 -22.44 -7.48
C SER A 74 7.24 -21.76 -8.80
N TYR A 75 6.49 -20.65 -8.77
CA TYR A 75 6.04 -19.95 -9.98
C TYR A 75 7.03 -18.88 -10.46
N PHE A 76 8.05 -18.58 -9.66
CA PHE A 76 9.02 -17.52 -9.96
C PHE A 76 10.45 -18.06 -10.02
N PRO A 77 11.34 -17.42 -10.80
CA PRO A 77 12.76 -17.75 -10.80
C PRO A 77 13.39 -17.63 -9.41
N SER A 78 14.53 -18.30 -9.22
CA SER A 78 15.35 -18.09 -8.02
C SER A 78 15.67 -16.60 -7.83
N HIS A 79 15.79 -16.18 -6.58
CA HIS A 79 16.07 -14.78 -6.18
C HIS A 79 14.97 -13.74 -6.51
N PHE A 80 13.83 -14.13 -7.09
CA PHE A 80 12.75 -13.18 -7.38
C PHE A 80 12.27 -12.42 -6.13
N PHE A 81 12.18 -13.10 -4.99
CA PHE A 81 11.70 -12.52 -3.72
C PHE A 81 12.76 -11.76 -2.91
N ASP A 82 13.99 -11.67 -3.41
CA ASP A 82 15.09 -10.95 -2.74
C ASP A 82 14.92 -9.43 -2.88
N LYS A 83 14.18 -8.99 -3.91
CA LYS A 83 13.80 -7.58 -4.05
C LYS A 83 12.81 -7.17 -2.96
N SER A 84 13.07 -6.00 -2.40
CA SER A 84 12.12 -5.33 -1.50
C SER A 84 10.83 -4.98 -2.24
N ASN A 85 9.70 -5.07 -1.54
CA ASN A 85 8.41 -4.63 -2.05
C ASN A 85 8.45 -3.13 -2.33
N GLN A 86 8.30 -2.74 -3.59
CA GLN A 86 8.17 -1.34 -3.97
C GLN A 86 6.71 -0.91 -3.86
N GLY A 87 6.47 0.24 -3.24
CA GLY A 87 5.15 0.84 -3.20
C GLY A 87 4.82 1.55 -4.52
N PHE A 88 3.55 1.93 -4.69
CA PHE A 88 3.07 2.74 -5.81
C PHE A 88 3.13 4.24 -5.50
N GLY A 89 4.18 4.65 -4.78
CA GLY A 89 4.35 6.04 -4.36
C GLY A 89 4.51 6.95 -5.58
N VAL A 90 3.73 8.03 -5.60
CA VAL A 90 3.88 9.08 -6.61
C VAL A 90 5.21 9.82 -6.37
N PRO A 91 6.02 10.11 -7.39
CA PRO A 91 7.34 10.74 -7.23
C PRO A 91 7.23 12.25 -6.98
N VAL A 92 6.43 12.64 -5.97
CA VAL A 92 6.14 14.04 -5.63
C VAL A 92 7.42 14.83 -5.38
N GLY A 93 8.40 14.24 -4.68
CA GLY A 93 9.68 14.90 -4.43
C GLY A 93 10.43 15.25 -5.71
N ASP A 94 10.38 14.40 -6.72
CA ASP A 94 11.05 14.65 -8.00
C ASP A 94 10.32 15.73 -8.80
N TRP A 95 8.99 15.73 -8.77
CA TRP A 95 8.18 16.79 -9.40
C TRP A 95 8.41 18.15 -8.75
N LEU A 96 8.41 18.23 -7.42
CA LEU A 96 8.68 19.46 -6.68
C LEU A 96 10.09 20.00 -6.92
N ARG A 97 11.07 19.12 -7.21
CA ARG A 97 12.44 19.52 -7.56
C ARG A 97 12.62 19.89 -9.04
N SER A 98 11.67 19.53 -9.90
CA SER A 98 11.75 19.73 -11.35
C SER A 98 10.57 20.54 -11.88
N SER A 99 9.59 19.89 -12.51
CA SER A 99 8.47 20.51 -13.22
C SER A 99 7.64 21.45 -12.34
N LEU A 100 7.44 21.13 -11.06
CA LEU A 100 6.65 21.93 -10.12
C LEU A 100 7.49 22.92 -9.30
N LYS A 101 8.81 22.99 -9.51
CA LYS A 101 9.70 23.85 -8.71
C LYS A 101 9.31 25.32 -8.76
N ASN A 102 9.04 25.84 -9.96
CA ASN A 102 8.71 27.25 -10.14
C ASN A 102 7.37 27.61 -9.49
N GLU A 103 6.39 26.72 -9.59
CA GLU A 103 5.08 26.87 -8.95
C GLU A 103 5.22 26.85 -7.41
N LEU A 104 5.98 25.89 -6.86
CA LEU A 104 6.26 25.83 -5.42
C LEU A 104 6.91 27.12 -4.90
N LEU A 105 7.92 27.64 -5.60
CA LEU A 105 8.61 28.89 -5.23
C LEU A 105 7.72 30.13 -5.36
N SER A 106 6.63 30.07 -6.13
CA SER A 106 5.68 31.19 -6.22
C SER A 106 4.93 31.38 -4.89
N TYR A 107 4.56 30.30 -4.21
CA TYR A 107 3.84 30.35 -2.93
C TYR A 107 4.69 30.91 -1.79
N THR A 108 6.01 30.74 -1.84
CA THR A 108 6.91 31.29 -0.80
C THR A 108 7.12 32.79 -0.92
N LYS A 109 6.85 33.39 -2.09
CA LYS A 109 7.00 34.84 -2.31
C LYS A 109 5.81 35.66 -1.79
N TYR A 110 4.68 35.00 -1.50
CA TYR A 110 3.42 35.66 -1.12
C TYR A 110 3.12 35.66 0.38
N THR A 111 3.99 35.12 1.23
CA THR A 111 3.83 35.25 2.69
C THR A 111 4.40 36.61 3.12
N PRO A 112 3.58 37.62 3.49
CA PRO A 112 4.12 38.72 4.26
C PRO A 112 4.57 38.09 5.56
N LEU A 113 5.86 38.23 5.88
CA LEU A 113 6.35 37.95 7.23
C LEU A 113 5.45 38.74 8.18
N ILE A 114 4.61 38.03 8.94
CA ILE A 114 3.85 38.62 10.03
C ILE A 114 4.92 39.12 11.01
N SER A 115 5.07 40.44 11.05
CA SER A 115 5.90 41.19 12.00
C SER A 115 5.36 41.04 13.42
#